data_AF-A0A1V1FLU9-F1
#
_entry.id   AF-A0A1V1FLU9-F1
#
_cell.length_a   1.000
_cell.length_b   1.000
_cell.length_c   1.000
_cell.angle_alpha   90.00
_cell.angle_beta   90.00
_cell.angle_gamma   90.00
#
_symmetry.space_group_name_H-M   'P 1'
#
loop_
_entity.id
_entity.type
_entity.pdbx_description
1 polymer ?
#
loop_
_entity_poly.entity_id
_entity_poly.type
_entity_poly.pdbx_seq_one_letter_code
_entity_poly.pdbx_strand_id
1 'polypeptide(L)' 'MGRGKVQLKRIENKINRQVTFSKRRSGLLKKAHEISVLCDAEVGLIIFSTKGKLYEFS' A
#
# COMPACT_ATOMS: atom_id res chain seq x y z
N MET A 1 4.56 6.73 20.11
CA MET A 1 5.51 5.66 19.77
C MET A 1 6.03 5.88 18.35
N GLY A 2 7.34 5.99 18.17
CA GLY A 2 7.97 6.27 16.88
C GLY A 2 7.92 5.11 15.87
N ARG A 3 8.34 5.37 14.64
CA ARG A 3 8.37 4.36 13.56
C ARG A 3 9.59 3.45 13.73
N GLY A 4 9.38 2.22 14.20
CA GLY A 4 10.43 1.21 14.24
C GLY A 4 10.87 0.76 12.84
N LYS A 5 12.17 0.50 12.66
CA LYS A 5 12.71 -0.11 11.44
C LYS A 5 12.19 -1.54 11.31
N VAL A 6 11.73 -1.91 10.12
CA VAL A 6 11.25 -3.27 9.82
C VAL A 6 12.15 -3.91 8.76
N GLN A 7 12.39 -5.22 8.88
CA GLN A 7 13.08 -5.98 7.84
C GLN A 7 12.18 -6.11 6.60
N LEU A 8 12.76 -6.03 5.40
CA LEU A 8 12.05 -6.28 4.14
C LEU A 8 11.94 -7.79 3.89
N LYS A 9 11.01 -8.41 4.62
CA LYS A 9 10.61 -9.81 4.46
C LYS A 9 9.12 -9.95 4.75
N ARG A 10 8.55 -11.12 4.47
CA ARG A 10 7.15 -11.42 4.83
C ARG A 10 6.96 -11.25 6.35
N ILE A 11 5.95 -10.48 6.73
CA ILE A 11 5.56 -10.33 8.14
C ILE A 11 4.76 -11.57 8.53
N GLU A 12 5.29 -12.43 9.40
CA GLU A 12 4.63 -13.70 9.75
C GLU A 12 3.37 -13.50 10.60
N ASN A 13 3.44 -12.61 11.59
CA ASN A 13 2.30 -12.27 12.44
C ASN A 13 1.15 -11.70 11.58
N LYS A 14 0.02 -12.41 11.57
CA LYS A 14 -1.14 -12.09 10.71
C LYS A 14 -1.74 -10.72 11.01
N ILE A 15 -1.84 -10.34 12.29
CA ILE A 15 -2.41 -9.06 12.73
C ILE A 15 -1.51 -7.90 12.28
N ASN A 16 -0.21 -8.01 12.56
CA ASN A 16 0.77 -6.99 12.15
C ASN A 16 0.82 -6.85 10.62
N ARG A 17 0.74 -7.97 9.89
CA ARG A 17 0.69 -7.97 8.43
C ARG A 17 -0.57 -7.27 7.91
N GLN A 18 -1.74 -7.52 8.50
CA GLN A 18 -3.00 -6.88 8.12
C GLN A 18 -2.96 -5.36 8.36
N VAL A 19 -2.51 -4.92 9.54
CA VAL A 19 -2.39 -3.49 9.86
C VAL A 19 -1.36 -2.82 8.95
N THR A 20 -0.22 -3.49 8.70
CA THR A 20 0.81 -2.97 7.80
C THR A 20 0.32 -2.88 6.37
N PHE A 21 -0.42 -3.88 5.88
CA PHE A 21 -1.06 -3.85 4.56
C PHE A 21 -1.99 -2.64 4.44
N SER A 22 -2.89 -2.43 5.39
CA SER A 22 -3.81 -1.29 5.37
C SER A 22 -3.09 0.06 5.30
N LYS A 23 -2.05 0.25 6.12
CA LYS A 23 -1.27 1.50 6.16
C LYS A 23 -0.44 1.71 4.89
N ARG A 24 0.26 0.68 4.40
CA ARG A 24 1.10 0.77 3.19
C ARG A 24 0.28 0.94 1.93
N ARG A 25 -0.84 0.22 1.81
CA ARG A 25 -1.79 0.37 0.69
C ARG A 25 -2.30 1.80 0.58
N SER A 26 -2.73 2.40 1.70
CA SER A 26 -3.18 3.79 1.74
C SER A 26 -2.07 4.78 1.34
N GLY A 27 -0.85 4.59 1.85
CA GLY A 27 0.30 5.39 1.45
C GLY A 27 0.68 5.26 -0.04
N LEU A 28 0.58 4.05 -0.60
CA LEU A 28 0.87 3.79 -2.01
C LEU A 28 -0.18 4.42 -2.94
N LEU A 29 -1.46 4.30 -2.60
CA LEU A 29 -2.55 4.97 -3.32
C LEU A 29 -2.36 6.49 -3.34
N LYS A 30 -1.99 7.09 -2.20
CA LYS A 30 -1.68 8.52 -2.12
C LYS A 30 -0.53 8.90 -3.07
N LYS A 31 0.52 8.08 -3.13
CA LYS A 31 1.67 8.32 -4.01
C LYS A 31 1.32 8.19 -5.49
N ALA A 32 0.50 7.20 -5.86
CA ALA A 32 0.01 7.07 -7.23
C ALA A 32 -0.78 8.32 -7.67
N HIS A 33 -1.70 8.79 -6.81
CA HIS A 33 -2.44 10.03 -7.04
C HIS A 33 -1.54 11.27 -7.12
N GLU A 34 -0.56 11.40 -6.22
CA GLU A 34 0.40 12.52 -6.25
C GLU A 34 1.18 12.55 -7.57
N ILE A 35 1.66 11.41 -8.06
CA ILE A 35 2.38 11.33 -9.35
C ILE A 35 1.45 11.71 -10.51
N SER A 36 0.25 11.16 -10.54
CA SER A 36 -0.71 11.45 -11.61
C SER A 36 -1.01 12.94 -11.72
N VAL A 37 -1.28 13.62 -10.61
CA VAL A 37 -1.58 15.06 -10.58
C VAL A 37 -0.35 15.93 -10.84
N LEU A 38 0.78 15.64 -10.19
CA LEU A 38 1.95 16.52 -10.26
C LEU A 38 2.70 16.43 -11.59
N CYS A 39 2.63 15.27 -12.24
CA CYS A 39 3.39 14.98 -13.45
C CYS A 39 2.51 14.80 -14.69
N ASP A 40 1.19 15.00 -14.58
CA ASP A 40 0.22 14.78 -15.65
C ASP A 40 0.40 13.41 -16.33
N ALA A 41 0.50 12.37 -15.50
CA ALA A 41 0.84 11.02 -15.93
C ALA A 41 -0.34 10.06 -15.70
N GLU A 42 -0.59 9.19 -16.68
CA GLU A 42 -1.48 8.05 -16.52
C GLU A 42 -0.83 7.02 -15.60
N VAL A 43 -1.47 6.71 -14.47
CA VAL A 43 -0.93 5.81 -13.45
C VAL A 43 -1.99 4.79 -13.04
N GLY A 44 -1.70 3.50 -13.27
CA GLY A 44 -2.54 2.39 -12.81
C GLY A 44 -1.94 1.67 -11.60
N LEU A 45 -2.78 1.28 -10.65
CA LEU A 45 -2.40 0.43 -9.51
C LEU A 45 -3.47 -0.61 -9.23
N ILE A 46 -3.07 -1.88 -9.10
CA ILE A 46 -3.96 -3.01 -8.78
C ILE A 46 -3.38 -3.77 -7.58
N ILE A 47 -4.18 -3.96 -6.53
CA ILE A 47 -3.76 -4.65 -5.30
C ILE A 47 -4.85 -5.62 -4.86
N PHE A 48 -4.47 -6.89 -4.70
CA PHE A 48 -5.31 -7.90 -4.06
C PHE A 48 -4.91 -8.11 -2.60
N SER A 49 -5.90 -8.11 -1.70
CA SER A 49 -5.67 -8.57 -0.33
C SER A 49 -5.57 -10.10 -0.28
N THR A 50 -5.11 -10.62 0.86
CA THR A 50 -5.11 -12.08 1.12
C THR A 50 -6.50 -12.71 1.13
N LYS A 51 -7.57 -11.90 1.16
CA LYS A 51 -8.96 -12.36 1.06
C LYS A 51 -9.54 -12.21 -0.36
N GLY A 52 -8.70 -11.89 -1.35
CA GLY A 52 -9.13 -11.67 -2.73
C GLY A 52 -9.79 -10.32 -3.01
N LYS A 53 -10.01 -9.47 -2.00
CA LYS A 53 -10.56 -8.12 -2.21
C LYS A 53 -9.60 -7.28 -3.07
N LEU A 54 -10.13 -6.73 -4.16
CA LEU A 54 -9.47 -5.79 -5.05
C LEU A 54 -9.47 -4.37 -4.45
N TYR A 55 -8.34 -3.69 -4.61
CA TYR A 55 -8.17 -2.26 -4.42
C TYR A 55 -7.42 -1.73 -5.63
N GLU A 56 -7.95 -0.69 -6.26
CA GLU A 56 -7.38 -0.13 -7.48
C GLU A 56 -7.31 1.40 -7.43
N PHE A 57 -6.47 1.95 -8.30
CA PHE A 57 -6.38 3.36 -8.68
C PHE A 57 -6.12 3.43 -10.18
N SER A 58 -6.82 4.34 -10.86
CA SER A 58 -6.77 4.59 -12.30
C SER A 58 -6.91 6.09 -12.55
#